data_AF-A0A6N8XBI9-F1
#
_entry.id   AF-A0A6N8XBI9-F1
#
_cell.length_a   1.000
_cell.length_b   1.000
_cell.length_c   1.000
_cell.angle_alpha   90.00
_cell.angle_beta   90.00
_cell.angle_gamma   90.00
#
_symmetry.space_group_name_H-M   'P 1'
#
loop_
_entity.id
_entity.type
_entity.pdbx_description
1 polymer ?
#
loop_
_entity_poly.entity_id
_entity_poly.type
_entity_poly.pdbx_seq_one_letter_code
_entity_poly.pdbx_strand_id
1 'polypeptide(L)'
;MRSCCVAIAGLLAACGGDTGGGSAPPVSEDRPLAADFEEVYRIGGIAADGWDAFTEIEQLDFDARGHLYIQDETGSSTRFVVVDGAGGLVAEFGRYGRRPG
;
A
#
# COMPACT_ATOMS: atom_id res chain seq x y z
N MET A 1 64.67 -18.80 -31.07
CA MET A 1 64.27 -19.87 -30.12
C MET A 1 62.96 -20.44 -30.62
N ARG A 2 63.05 -21.56 -31.35
CA ARG A 2 62.52 -22.87 -30.93
C ARG A 2 61.00 -22.90 -30.78
N SER A 3 60.38 -23.23 -31.91
CA SER A 3 59.30 -24.19 -32.07
C SER A 3 58.90 -24.95 -30.80
N CYS A 4 57.60 -24.92 -30.49
CA CYS A 4 56.89 -26.09 -30.00
C CYS A 4 55.51 -26.11 -30.68
N CYS A 5 55.45 -26.82 -31.80
CA CYS A 5 54.22 -27.42 -32.29
C CYS A 5 53.67 -28.34 -31.18
N VAL A 6 52.40 -28.19 -30.82
CA VAL A 6 51.61 -29.31 -30.33
C VAL A 6 50.31 -29.31 -31.11
N ALA A 7 50.27 -30.18 -32.11
CA ALA A 7 49.03 -30.63 -32.71
C ALA A 7 48.51 -31.79 -31.86
N ILE A 8 47.27 -31.67 -31.37
CA ILE A 8 46.47 -32.83 -30.95
C ILE A 8 45.16 -32.75 -31.72
N ALA A 9 45.00 -33.69 -32.65
CA ALA A 9 43.73 -34.01 -33.28
C ALA A 9 43.01 -35.05 -32.41
N GLY A 10 41.73 -34.81 -32.13
CA GLY A 10 40.86 -35.72 -31.38
C GLY A 10 39.41 -35.61 -31.85
N LEU A 11 38.98 -36.66 -32.55
CA LEU A 11 37.69 -36.96 -33.18
C LEU A 11 36.45 -36.85 -32.25
N LEU A 12 35.32 -36.41 -32.87
CA LEU A 12 33.91 -36.84 -32.70
C LEU A 12 33.25 -36.81 -31.30
N ALA A 13 32.21 -35.97 -31.15
CA ALA A 13 30.90 -36.39 -30.62
C ALA A 13 29.81 -35.31 -30.83
N ALA A 14 28.80 -35.70 -31.61
CA ALA A 14 27.39 -35.33 -31.52
C ALA A 14 26.98 -33.83 -31.53
N CYS A 15 26.34 -33.44 -32.65
CA CYS A 15 25.15 -32.59 -32.59
C CYS A 15 24.05 -33.34 -31.82
N GLY A 16 24.14 -33.36 -30.49
CA GLY A 16 23.08 -33.82 -29.61
C GLY A 16 22.22 -32.63 -29.24
N GLY A 17 21.01 -32.56 -29.79
CA GLY A 17 20.08 -31.46 -29.52
C GLY A 17 19.69 -31.43 -28.05
N ASP A 18 19.96 -30.31 -27.40
CA ASP A 18 19.12 -29.88 -26.29
C ASP A 18 18.05 -28.97 -26.89
N THR A 19 16.89 -29.55 -27.16
CA THR A 19 15.65 -28.79 -27.03
C THR A 19 15.55 -28.37 -25.57
N GLY A 20 16.23 -27.26 -25.24
CA GLY A 20 15.98 -26.46 -24.06
C GLY A 20 14.62 -25.77 -24.21
N GLY A 21 13.57 -26.57 -24.42
CA GLY A 21 12.22 -26.18 -24.12
C GLY A 21 12.14 -26.10 -22.60
N GLY A 22 12.64 -24.99 -22.06
CA GLY A 22 12.26 -24.56 -20.72
C GLY A 22 10.75 -24.41 -20.79
N SER A 23 10.03 -25.44 -20.33
CA SER A 23 8.59 -25.35 -20.19
C SER A 23 8.34 -24.11 -19.36
N ALA A 24 7.59 -23.15 -19.91
CA ALA A 24 7.04 -22.09 -19.11
C ALA A 24 6.40 -22.73 -17.86
N PRO A 25 6.59 -22.17 -16.66
CA PRO A 25 5.87 -22.66 -15.50
C PRO A 25 4.38 -22.72 -15.86
N PRO A 26 3.65 -23.77 -15.45
CA PRO A 26 2.23 -23.87 -15.73
C PRO A 26 1.54 -22.59 -15.28
N VAL A 27 0.54 -22.13 -16.05
CA VAL A 27 -0.32 -21.01 -15.66
C VAL A 27 -0.74 -21.23 -14.20
N SER A 28 -0.25 -20.36 -13.33
CA SER A 28 -0.37 -20.58 -11.90
C SER A 28 -1.84 -20.48 -11.52
N GLU A 29 -2.35 -21.49 -10.81
CA GLU A 29 -3.70 -21.47 -10.26
C GLU A 29 -3.84 -20.29 -9.28
N ASP A 30 -4.99 -19.62 -9.31
CA ASP A 30 -5.31 -18.58 -8.34
C ASP A 30 -5.28 -19.18 -6.92
N ARG A 31 -4.54 -18.54 -6.01
CA ARG A 31 -4.48 -18.93 -4.60
C ARG A 31 -5.16 -17.87 -3.76
N PRO A 32 -5.97 -18.26 -2.76
CA PRO A 32 -6.52 -17.30 -1.81
C PRO A 32 -5.37 -16.65 -1.02
N LEU A 33 -5.37 -15.33 -0.96
CA LEU A 33 -4.50 -14.57 -0.06
C LEU A 33 -5.11 -14.57 1.34
N ALA A 34 -4.30 -14.83 2.36
CA ALA A 34 -4.70 -14.62 3.74
C ALA A 34 -4.69 -13.11 4.03
N ALA A 35 -5.83 -12.58 4.47
CA ALA A 35 -5.99 -11.17 4.82
C ALA A 35 -5.58 -10.91 6.28
N ASP A 36 -4.39 -11.39 6.66
CA ASP A 36 -3.83 -11.20 8.00
C ASP A 36 -3.10 -9.86 8.07
N PHE A 37 -3.87 -8.78 8.21
CA PHE A 37 -3.34 -7.43 8.34
C PHE A 37 -3.10 -7.08 9.81
N GLU A 38 -1.92 -6.53 10.10
CA GLU A 38 -1.64 -5.90 11.38
C GLU A 38 -2.29 -4.51 11.41
N GLU A 39 -3.01 -4.19 12.48
CA GLU A 39 -3.47 -2.82 12.72
C GLU A 39 -2.27 -1.97 13.14
N VAL A 40 -1.76 -1.15 12.22
CA VAL A 40 -0.61 -0.27 12.47
C VAL A 40 -1.02 1.01 13.20
N TYR A 41 -2.20 1.53 12.88
CA TYR A 41 -2.70 2.78 13.44
C TYR A 41 -4.22 2.90 13.37
N ARG A 42 -4.82 3.58 14.35
CA ARG A 42 -6.25 3.88 14.41
C ARG A 42 -6.47 5.32 14.88
N ILE A 43 -7.36 6.02 14.20
CA ILE A 43 -7.84 7.36 14.58
C ILE A 43 -9.30 7.25 14.98
N GLY A 44 -9.60 7.60 16.23
CA GLY A 44 -10.93 7.59 16.79
C GLY A 44 -11.53 6.21 17.04
N GLY A 45 -12.80 6.24 17.43
CA GLY A 45 -13.56 5.03 17.71
C GLY A 45 -14.91 5.33 18.35
N ILE A 46 -15.78 4.33 18.35
CA ILE A 46 -17.15 4.45 18.89
C ILE A 46 -17.21 4.71 20.39
N ALA A 47 -16.14 4.40 21.12
CA ALA A 47 -16.01 4.62 22.55
C ALA A 47 -15.19 5.89 22.89
N ALA A 48 -14.77 6.64 21.89
CA ALA A 48 -14.06 7.90 22.11
C ALA A 48 -15.02 8.96 22.67
N ASP A 49 -14.48 9.88 23.46
CA ASP A 49 -15.21 10.95 24.13
C ASP A 49 -14.71 12.36 23.74
N GLY A 50 -13.71 12.44 22.85
CA GLY A 50 -13.05 13.68 22.44
C GLY A 50 -13.29 14.06 20.98
N TRP A 51 -12.32 14.78 20.42
CA TRP A 51 -12.29 15.20 19.01
C TRP A 51 -12.26 14.01 18.04
N ASP A 52 -11.97 12.82 18.55
CA ASP A 52 -11.83 11.54 17.85
C ASP A 52 -13.09 10.66 17.98
N ALA A 53 -14.15 11.19 18.59
CA ALA A 53 -15.49 10.64 18.51
C ALA A 53 -16.13 11.04 17.17
N PHE A 54 -16.17 10.09 16.24
CA PHE A 54 -16.81 10.24 14.93
C PHE A 54 -18.16 9.53 14.90
N THR A 55 -19.12 10.10 14.19
CA THR A 55 -20.47 9.55 14.03
C THR A 55 -20.64 8.95 12.64
N GLU A 56 -20.45 9.76 11.60
CA GLU A 56 -20.63 9.37 10.19
C GLU A 56 -19.54 10.03 9.35
N ILE A 57 -18.58 9.23 8.87
CA ILE A 57 -17.48 9.73 8.06
C ILE A 57 -17.94 9.78 6.60
N GLU A 58 -18.22 11.00 6.11
CA GLU A 58 -18.64 11.22 4.72
C GLU A 58 -17.46 11.29 3.75
N GLN A 59 -16.38 11.95 4.16
CA GLN A 59 -15.23 12.17 3.30
C GLN A 59 -13.91 12.17 4.07
N LEU A 60 -12.87 11.67 3.40
CA LEU A 60 -11.48 11.71 3.82
C LEU A 60 -10.63 12.32 2.70
N ASP A 61 -9.68 13.19 3.05
CA ASP A 61 -8.70 13.72 2.10
C ASP A 61 -7.34 13.99 2.77
N PHE A 62 -6.27 14.02 1.99
CA PHE A 62 -4.91 14.31 2.46
C PHE A 62 -4.35 15.55 1.78
N ASP A 63 -3.68 16.42 2.56
CA ASP A 63 -2.91 17.52 1.99
C ASP A 63 -1.46 17.13 1.66
N ALA A 64 -0.73 18.04 0.99
CA ALA A 64 0.68 17.85 0.64
C ALA A 64 1.63 17.78 1.87
N ARG A 65 1.14 18.09 3.07
CA ARG A 65 1.90 18.02 4.32
C ARG A 65 1.64 16.71 5.07
N GLY A 66 0.75 15.86 4.56
CA GLY A 66 0.36 14.60 5.18
C GLY A 66 -0.68 14.76 6.29
N HIS A 67 -1.42 15.88 6.33
CA HIS A 67 -2.56 15.98 7.21
C HIS A 67 -3.77 15.25 6.63
N LEU A 68 -4.46 14.48 7.47
CA LEU A 68 -5.73 13.85 7.16
C LEU A 68 -6.88 14.79 7.54
N TYR A 69 -7.71 15.12 6.57
CA TYR A 69 -8.96 15.83 6.75
C TYR A 69 -10.09 14.81 6.82
N ILE A 70 -10.88 14.87 7.88
CA ILE A 70 -12.02 13.99 8.14
C ILE A 70 -13.27 14.86 8.18
N GLN A 71 -14.19 14.63 7.25
CA GLN A 71 -15.53 15.18 7.32
C GLN A 71 -16.43 14.22 8.10
N ASP A 72 -16.85 14.66 9.27
CA ASP A 72 -17.76 13.95 10.16
C ASP A 72 -19.13 14.64 10.15
N GLU A 73 -20.15 13.91 9.72
CA GLU A 73 -21.52 14.36 9.77
C GLU A 73 -22.22 13.83 11.02
N THR A 74 -22.91 14.73 11.71
CA THR A 74 -23.73 14.38 12.86
C THR A 74 -25.11 14.98 12.62
N GLY A 75 -26.00 14.16 12.05
CA GLY A 75 -27.37 14.53 11.72
C GLY A 75 -27.46 15.59 10.62
N SER A 76 -27.57 16.86 10.99
CA SER A 76 -27.60 18.00 10.04
C SER A 76 -26.40 18.93 10.17
N SER A 77 -25.40 18.54 10.96
CA SER A 77 -24.20 19.32 11.21
C SER A 77 -22.98 18.64 10.61
N THR A 78 -22.11 19.44 9.99
CA THR A 78 -20.84 18.99 9.44
C THR A 78 -19.71 19.53 10.30
N ARG A 79 -18.82 18.64 10.71
CA ARG A 79 -17.58 18.92 11.41
C ARG A 79 -16.41 18.43 10.56
N PHE A 80 -15.35 19.21 10.51
CA PHE A 80 -14.08 18.83 9.92
C PHE A 80 -13.03 18.71 11.02
N VAL A 81 -12.33 17.57 11.02
CA VAL A 81 -11.21 17.29 11.91
C VAL A 81 -9.96 17.12 11.05
N VAL A 82 -8.89 17.80 11.43
CA VAL A 82 -7.59 17.71 10.76
C VAL A 82 -6.62 17.04 11.70
N VAL A 83 -5.97 15.99 11.21
CA VAL A 83 -5.07 15.13 12.00
C VAL A 83 -3.71 15.07 11.31
N ASP A 84 -2.62 15.09 12.08
CA ASP A 84 -1.28 14.93 11.54
C ASP A 84 -0.92 13.45 11.26
N GLY A 85 0.25 13.22 10.66
CA GLY A 85 0.73 11.87 10.35
C GLY A 85 1.11 11.00 11.56
N ALA A 86 1.14 11.57 12.77
CA ALA A 86 1.26 10.83 14.03
C ALA A 86 -0.12 10.59 14.69
N GLY A 87 -1.19 11.04 14.02
CA GLY A 87 -2.58 11.04 14.46
C GLY A 87 -2.92 12.03 15.58
N GLY A 88 -2.09 13.07 15.74
CA GLY A 88 -2.38 14.20 16.62
C GLY A 88 -3.38 15.17 15.99
N LEU A 89 -4.29 15.72 16.81
CA LEU A 89 -5.22 16.76 16.38
C LEU A 89 -4.46 18.04 15.99
N VAL A 90 -4.67 18.51 14.76
CA VAL A 90 -4.17 19.79 14.25
C VAL A 90 -5.25 20.87 14.37
N ALA A 91 -6.49 20.55 13.97
CA ALA A 91 -7.59 21.50 13.99
C ALA A 91 -8.96 20.80 14.02
N GLU A 92 -9.96 21.50 14.56
CA GLU A 92 -11.38 21.14 14.45
C GLU A 92 -12.16 22.38 14.06
N PHE A 93 -13.03 22.28 13.05
CA PHE A 93 -13.89 23.38 12.61
C PHE A 93 -15.16 22.86 11.94
N GLY A 94 -16.12 23.74 11.66
CA GLY A 94 -17.45 23.33 11.24
C GLY A 94 -18.30 22.93 12.45
N ARG A 95 -19.29 23.76 12.75
CA ARG A 95 -20.37 23.44 13.69
C ARG A 95 -21.64 24.05 13.15
N TYR A 96 -22.77 23.44 13.47
CA TYR A 96 -24.08 24.03 13.18
C TYR A 96 -24.20 25.41 13.86
N GLY A 97 -24.19 26.47 13.05
CA GLY A 97 -24.30 27.85 13.53
C GLY A 97 -25.22 28.65 12.61
N ARG A 98 -26.13 29.44 13.19
CA ARG A 98 -26.95 30.43 12.45
C ARG A 98 -26.13 31.64 11.96
N ARG A 99 -24.82 31.51 11.79
CA ARG A 99 -23.90 32.56 11.37
C ARG A 99 -22.97 32.00 10.28
N PRO A 100 -22.52 32.80 9.31
CA PRO A 100 -21.53 32.36 8.35
C PRO A 100 -20.17 32.18 9.03
N GLY A 101 -19.55 31.01 8.86
CA GLY A 101 -18.17 30.72 9.28
C GLY A 101 -18.05 30.23 10.72
#